data_AF-A0A7V3U576-F1
#
_entry.id   AF-A0A7V3U576-F1
#
_cell.length_a   1.000
_cell.length_b   1.000
_cell.length_c   1.000
_cell.angle_alpha   90.00
_cell.angle_beta   90.00
_cell.angle_gamma   90.00
#
_symmetry.space_group_name_H-M   'P 1'
#
loop_
_entity.id
_entity.type
_entity.pdbx_description
1 polymer ?
#
loop_
_entity_poly.entity_id
_entity_poly.type
_entity_poly.pdbx_seq_one_letter_code
_entity_poly.pdbx_strand_id
1 'polypeptide(L)'
;QVLQSLELGDLVAQKAVIGANIGQTFGFVKTGNAEMGFVALSQAITVGGEWLDIPPKTYAPIVQGAGLLLHAKGNDAAREFYDYLSADAARKVLVKSGYEVPE
;
A
#
# COMPACT_ATOMS: atom_id res chain seq x y z
N GLN A 1 12.05 -7.93 4.25
CA GLN A 1 11.74 -9.27 3.74
C GLN A 1 12.27 -9.43 2.32
N VAL A 2 11.79 -8.68 1.33
CA VAL A 2 12.27 -8.77 -0.08
C VAL A 2 13.79 -8.65 -0.21
N LEU A 3 14.39 -7.55 0.24
CA LEU A 3 15.84 -7.33 0.13
C LEU A 3 16.67 -8.40 0.84
N GLN A 4 16.17 -8.95 1.94
CA GLN A 4 16.82 -10.03 2.66
C GLN A 4 16.70 -11.35 1.89
N SER A 5 15.52 -11.66 1.34
CA SER A 5 15.26 -12.85 0.51
C SER A 5 16.08 -12.86 -0.77
N LEU A 6 16.53 -11.69 -1.23
CA LEU A 6 17.36 -11.52 -2.43
C LEU A 6 18.83 -11.26 -2.10
N GLU A 7 19.21 -11.27 -0.82
CA GLU A 7 20.60 -11.01 -0.36
C GLU A 7 21.15 -9.64 -0.82
N LEU A 8 20.28 -8.63 -0.98
CA LEU A 8 20.61 -7.27 -1.42
C LEU A 8 20.66 -6.24 -0.27
N GLY A 9 20.42 -6.67 0.98
CA GLY A 9 20.28 -5.79 2.13
C GLY A 9 21.43 -4.81 2.31
N ASP A 10 22.67 -5.31 2.37
CA ASP A 10 23.86 -4.49 2.63
C ASP A 10 24.17 -3.52 1.48
N LEU A 11 23.96 -3.97 0.24
CA LEU A 11 24.16 -3.14 -0.95
C LEU A 11 23.17 -1.97 -0.98
N VAL A 12 21.90 -2.22 -0.67
CA VAL A 12 20.86 -1.19 -0.69
C VAL A 12 20.98 -0.26 0.50
N ALA A 13 21.38 -0.74 1.67
CA ALA A 13 21.52 0.07 2.88
C ALA A 13 22.48 1.26 2.70
N GLN A 14 23.52 1.11 1.86
CA GLN A 14 24.48 2.18 1.56
C GLN A 14 23.89 3.35 0.74
N LYS A 15 22.74 3.13 0.07
CA LYS A 15 22.10 4.11 -0.82
C LYS A 15 20.65 4.42 -0.42
N ALA A 16 20.14 3.76 0.61
CA ALA A 16 18.73 3.86 0.97
C ALA A 16 18.40 5.23 1.56
N VAL A 17 17.38 5.87 0.99
CA VAL A 17 16.69 7.00 1.61
C VAL A 17 15.39 6.47 2.21
N ILE A 18 15.23 6.63 3.53
CA ILE A 18 14.08 6.10 4.26
C ILE A 18 13.02 7.18 4.44
N GLY A 19 11.85 6.98 3.85
CA GLY A 19 10.66 7.79 4.13
C GLY A 19 10.01 7.39 5.46
N ALA A 20 9.40 8.36 6.15
CA ALA A 20 8.64 8.16 7.38
C ALA A 20 7.33 7.35 7.15
N ASN A 21 6.83 7.33 5.91
CA ASN A 21 5.70 6.50 5.48
C ASN A 21 5.75 6.28 3.97
N ILE A 22 4.85 5.42 3.47
CA ILE A 22 4.77 5.08 2.04
C ILE A 22 4.44 6.27 1.13
N GLY A 23 3.70 7.26 1.64
CA GLY A 23 3.42 8.51 0.93
C GLY A 23 4.67 9.33 0.69
N GLN A 24 5.55 9.43 1.69
CA GLN A 24 6.83 10.12 1.54
C GLN A 24 7.79 9.36 0.61
N THR A 25 7.90 8.05 0.76
CA THR A 25 8.71 7.21 -0.15
C THR A 25 8.26 7.40 -1.60
N PHE A 26 6.95 7.35 -1.85
CA PHE A 26 6.39 7.63 -3.17
C PHE A 26 6.72 9.04 -3.66
N GLY A 27 6.67 10.05 -2.78
CA GLY A 27 7.06 11.42 -3.10
C GLY A 27 8.51 11.54 -3.57
N PHE A 28 9.45 10.82 -2.95
CA PHE A 28 10.85 10.79 -3.39
C PHE A 28 11.01 10.23 -4.80
N VAL A 29 10.35 9.10 -5.09
CA VAL A 29 10.39 8.49 -6.44
C VAL A 29 9.74 9.42 -7.46
N LYS A 30 8.54 9.94 -7.17
CA LYS A 30 7.77 10.78 -8.09
C LYS A 30 8.50 12.07 -8.48
N THR A 31 9.30 12.63 -7.57
CA THR A 31 10.05 13.87 -7.80
C THR A 31 11.45 13.64 -8.39
N GLY A 32 11.87 12.38 -8.57
CA GLY A 32 13.22 12.04 -9.02
C GLY A 32 14.30 12.21 -7.95
N ASN A 33 13.91 12.50 -6.70
CA ASN A 33 14.85 12.53 -5.57
C ASN A 33 15.36 11.14 -5.18
N ALA A 34 14.64 10.09 -5.61
CA ALA A 34 15.11 8.71 -5.63
C ALA A 34 14.83 8.10 -7.00
N GLU A 35 15.81 7.42 -7.59
CA GLU A 35 15.67 6.79 -8.92
C GLU A 35 14.64 5.65 -8.92
N MET A 36 14.53 4.94 -7.81
CA MET A 36 13.57 3.86 -7.61
C MET A 36 13.20 3.72 -6.13
N GLY A 37 12.07 3.09 -5.84
CA GLY A 37 11.66 2.84 -4.46
C GLY A 37 10.54 1.82 -4.35
N PHE A 38 10.46 1.18 -3.18
CA PHE A 38 9.33 0.33 -2.83
C PHE A 38 8.11 1.21 -2.52
N VAL A 39 7.04 1.07 -3.32
CA VAL A 39 5.81 1.87 -3.23
C VAL A 39 4.58 0.97 -3.23
N ALA A 40 3.41 1.50 -2.83
CA ALA A 40 2.16 0.78 -2.99
C ALA A 40 1.68 0.84 -4.46
N LEU A 41 1.23 -0.28 -5.00
CA LEU A 41 0.72 -0.38 -6.38
C LEU A 41 -0.42 0.62 -6.64
N SER A 42 -1.27 0.86 -5.63
CA SER A 42 -2.36 1.83 -5.72
C SER A 42 -1.91 3.26 -6.02
N GLN A 43 -0.71 3.65 -5.56
CA GLN A 43 -0.11 4.94 -5.86
C GLN A 43 0.45 4.96 -7.30
N ALA A 44 1.08 3.87 -7.73
CA ALA A 44 1.65 3.74 -9.07
C ALA A 44 0.56 3.77 -10.17
N ILE A 45 -0.53 3.02 -9.98
CA ILE A 45 -1.67 3.00 -10.92
C ILE A 45 -2.30 4.39 -11.07
N THR A 46 -2.44 5.13 -9.98
CA THR A 46 -3.14 6.43 -9.98
C THR A 46 -2.37 7.52 -10.71
N VAL A 47 -1.04 7.58 -10.54
CA VAL A 47 -0.20 8.63 -11.12
C VAL A 47 0.33 8.26 -12.51
N GLY A 48 0.35 6.96 -12.82
CA GLY A 48 0.99 6.44 -14.03
C GLY A 48 2.50 6.38 -13.87
N GLY A 49 3.11 5.36 -14.49
CA GLY A 49 4.54 5.09 -14.41
C GLY A 49 4.84 3.63 -14.71
N GLU A 50 6.11 3.29 -14.74
CA GLU A 50 6.57 1.91 -14.85
C GLU A 50 6.83 1.35 -13.44
N TRP A 51 6.45 0.09 -13.22
CA TRP A 51 6.75 -0.63 -11.99
C TRP A 51 7.14 -2.06 -12.28
N LEU A 52 7.79 -2.69 -11.31
CA LEU A 52 8.13 -4.11 -11.33
C LEU A 52 7.37 -4.81 -10.22
N ASP A 53 6.62 -5.85 -10.58
CA ASP A 53 5.93 -6.67 -9.59
C ASP A 53 6.96 -7.48 -8.78
N ILE A 54 6.82 -7.42 -7.47
CA ILE A 54 7.70 -8.14 -6.55
C ILE A 54 7.19 -9.57 -6.41
N PRO A 55 8.04 -10.60 -6.55
CA PRO A 55 7.63 -11.99 -6.39
C PRO A 55 6.97 -12.22 -5.02
N PRO A 56 5.71 -12.68 -4.95
CA PRO A 56 4.96 -12.79 -3.69
C PRO A 56 5.62 -13.68 -2.63
N LYS A 57 6.47 -14.64 -3.04
CA LYS A 57 7.20 -15.52 -2.11
C LYS A 57 8.30 -14.82 -1.30
N THR A 58 8.65 -13.58 -1.65
CA THR A 58 9.74 -12.83 -1.02
C THR A 58 9.29 -11.93 0.13
N TYR A 59 7.97 -11.85 0.38
CA TYR A 59 7.39 -11.06 1.47
C TYR A 59 6.07 -11.66 1.95
N ALA A 60 5.75 -11.47 3.23
CA ALA A 60 4.45 -11.78 3.78
C ALA A 60 3.37 -10.87 3.16
N PRO A 61 2.15 -11.39 2.88
CA PRO A 61 1.06 -10.60 2.34
C PRO A 61 0.78 -9.34 3.17
N ILE A 62 0.52 -8.22 2.50
CA ILE A 62 0.18 -6.95 3.14
C ILE A 62 -1.34 -6.92 3.37
N VAL A 63 -1.78 -7.58 4.44
CA VAL A 63 -3.20 -7.62 4.82
C VAL A 63 -3.60 -6.31 5.49
N GLN A 64 -4.62 -5.65 4.96
CA GLN A 64 -5.17 -4.39 5.49
C GLN A 64 -6.59 -4.62 6.00
N GLY A 65 -6.90 -4.04 7.15
CA GLY A 65 -8.22 -4.13 7.78
C GLY A 65 -8.74 -2.75 8.20
N ALA A 66 -10.05 -2.66 8.35
CA ALA A 66 -10.72 -1.50 8.92
C ALA A 66 -11.25 -1.84 10.31
N GLY A 67 -11.26 -0.87 11.22
CA GLY A 67 -11.85 -1.00 12.56
C GLY A 67 -12.73 0.20 12.88
N LEU A 68 -13.94 -0.07 13.39
CA LEU A 68 -14.82 0.96 13.93
C LEU A 68 -14.42 1.26 15.37
N LEU A 69 -14.04 2.51 15.66
CA LEU A 69 -13.62 2.92 17.00
C LEU A 69 -14.79 2.87 17.98
N LEU A 70 -14.53 2.46 19.23
CA LEU A 70 -15.55 2.44 20.30
C LEU A 70 -16.21 3.80 20.53
N HIS A 71 -15.49 4.89 20.27
CA HIS A 71 -15.98 6.26 20.36
C HIS A 71 -17.12 6.56 19.37
N ALA A 72 -17.23 5.78 18.28
CA ALA A 72 -18.31 5.92 17.29
C ALA A 72 -19.64 5.28 17.74
N LYS A 73 -19.75 4.80 18.99
CA LYS A 73 -21.00 4.22 19.50
C LYS A 73 -22.13 5.26 19.43
N GLY A 74 -23.21 4.90 18.74
CA GLY A 74 -24.36 5.79 18.50
C GLY A 74 -24.15 6.80 17.37
N ASN A 75 -23.07 6.68 16.60
CA ASN A 75 -22.87 7.44 15.36
C ASN A 75 -23.23 6.57 14.16
N ASP A 76 -24.46 6.73 13.67
CA ASP A 76 -24.99 5.93 12.56
C ASP A 76 -24.18 6.13 11.27
N ALA A 77 -23.73 7.36 10.97
CA ALA A 77 -22.92 7.64 9.79
C ALA A 77 -21.57 6.90 9.79
N ALA A 78 -20.95 6.76 10.96
CA ALA A 78 -19.71 5.99 11.09
C ALA A 78 -19.96 4.48 10.88
N ARG A 79 -21.10 3.97 11.35
CA ARG A 79 -21.50 2.58 11.13
C ARG A 79 -21.81 2.31 9.66
N GLU A 80 -22.61 3.17 9.04
CA GLU A 80 -22.96 3.08 7.62
C GLU A 80 -21.71 3.09 6.73
N PHE A 81 -20.74 3.98 7.01
CA PHE A 81 -19.49 4.01 6.27
C PHE A 81 -18.66 2.72 6.48
N TYR A 82 -18.58 2.21 7.71
CA TYR A 82 -17.89 0.95 7.99
C TYR A 82 -18.51 -0.23 7.24
N ASP A 83 -19.85 -0.31 7.18
CA ASP A 83 -20.56 -1.35 6.44
C ASP A 83 -20.37 -1.18 4.93
N TYR A 84 -20.35 0.07 4.43
CA TYR A 84 -20.09 0.37 3.03
C TYR A 84 -18.73 -0.13 2.55
N LEU A 85 -17.69 -0.14 3.39
CA LEU A 85 -16.36 -0.64 3.01
C LEU A 85 -16.37 -2.10 2.50
N SER A 86 -17.37 -2.89 2.91
CA SER A 86 -17.54 -4.28 2.45
C SER A 86 -18.49 -4.44 1.27
N ALA A 87 -19.19 -3.38 0.86
CA ALA A 87 -20.16 -3.41 -0.23
C ALA A 87 -19.49 -3.54 -1.61
N ASP A 88 -20.21 -4.10 -2.58
CA ASP A 88 -19.72 -4.32 -3.94
C ASP A 88 -19.17 -3.05 -4.61
N ALA A 89 -19.79 -1.90 -4.34
CA ALA A 89 -19.33 -0.62 -4.86
C ALA A 89 -17.92 -0.27 -4.35
N ALA A 90 -17.67 -0.44 -3.04
CA ALA A 90 -16.36 -0.19 -2.45
C ALA A 90 -15.33 -1.24 -2.90
N ARG A 91 -15.71 -2.53 -2.95
CA ARG A 91 -14.85 -3.61 -3.47
C ARG A 91 -14.38 -3.33 -4.89
N LYS A 92 -15.25 -2.84 -5.77
CA LYS A 92 -14.88 -2.43 -7.16
C LYS A 92 -13.85 -1.31 -7.18
N VAL A 93 -13.96 -0.32 -6.28
CA VAL A 93 -12.96 0.75 -6.16
C VAL A 93 -11.61 0.19 -5.72
N LEU A 94 -11.60 -0.67 -4.70
CA LEU A 94 -10.38 -1.31 -4.20
C LEU A 94 -9.67 -2.11 -5.31
N VAL A 95 -10.39 -2.97 -6.02
CA VAL A 95 -9.84 -3.75 -7.15
C VAL A 95 -9.30 -2.84 -8.25
N LYS A 96 -10.04 -1.79 -8.63
CA LYS A 96 -9.58 -0.83 -9.64
C LYS A 96 -8.29 -0.09 -9.21
N SER A 97 -8.11 0.09 -7.91
CA SER A 97 -6.91 0.69 -7.32
C SER A 97 -5.78 -0.32 -7.09
N GLY A 98 -5.91 -1.58 -7.51
CA GLY A 98 -4.85 -2.59 -7.39
C GLY A 98 -4.78 -3.31 -6.04
N TYR A 99 -5.86 -3.27 -5.25
CA TYR A 99 -5.99 -4.10 -4.05
C TYR A 99 -6.68 -5.43 -4.38
N GLU A 100 -6.28 -6.47 -3.67
CA GLU A 100 -7.04 -7.72 -3.60
C GLU A 100 -8.10 -7.60 -2.50
N VAL A 101 -9.28 -8.18 -2.74
CA VAL A 101 -10.35 -8.28 -1.75
C VAL A 101 -10.60 -9.77 -1.45
N PRO A 102 -10.72 -10.18 -0.17
CA PRO A 102 -11.11 -11.54 0.18
C PRO A 102 -12.47 -11.88 -0.42
N GLU A 103 -12.67 -13.16 -0.80
CA GLU A 103 -13.99 -13.67 -1.22
C GLU A 103 -15.02 -13.49 -0.09
#